data_AF-A0A7M7MCR0-F1
#
_entry.id   AF-A0A7M7MCR0-F1
#
_cell.length_a   1.000
_cell.length_b   1.000
_cell.length_c   1.000
_cell.angle_alpha   90.00
_cell.angle_beta   90.00
_cell.angle_gamma   90.00
#
_symmetry.space_group_name_H-M   'P 1'
#
loop_
_entity.id
_entity.type
_entity.pdbx_description
1 polymer ?
#
loop_
_entity_poly.entity_id
_entity_poly.type
_entity_poly.pdbx_seq_one_letter_code
_entity_poly.pdbx_strand_id
1 'polypeptide(L)'
;MSLQWTFVAGFLYAEIIIVVLLLLPFISPKIWSNLFKSRFLKSFAAQANLWFMVAIAILVLFFVDSVRDVVKYSAIRTHDHDHHHHSHMDVEMQHSMKMFRSQRNFYIAGFSLFLALVIRRLVSLITSQANLIVTNEVLVKQAQNAAAAAQAALERQNAGSTNSENDMKELRKKLDEKEKDLAKAIKDKEAMKAQALNLQKQYDELCEELNATGKSDQHKKSA
;
A
#
# COMPACT_ATOMS: atom_id res chain seq x y z
N MET A 1 -20.97 -49.88 -9.43
CA MET A 1 -19.69 -49.25 -9.88
C MET A 1 -18.54 -49.98 -9.22
N SER A 2 -17.34 -49.99 -9.80
CA SER A 2 -16.17 -50.39 -9.01
C SER A 2 -15.92 -49.35 -7.91
N LEU A 3 -15.26 -49.77 -6.82
CA LEU A 3 -14.99 -48.92 -5.67
C LEU A 3 -14.26 -47.62 -6.06
N GLN A 4 -13.31 -47.69 -7.00
CA GLN A 4 -12.55 -46.53 -7.48
C GLN A 4 -13.46 -45.40 -8.01
N TRP A 5 -14.47 -45.72 -8.82
CA TRP A 5 -15.36 -44.70 -9.40
C TRP A 5 -16.35 -44.14 -8.37
N THR A 6 -16.59 -44.89 -7.29
CA THR A 6 -17.40 -44.42 -6.16
C THR A 6 -16.63 -43.39 -5.34
N PHE A 7 -15.31 -43.57 -5.17
CA PHE A 7 -14.44 -42.56 -4.56
C PHE A 7 -14.38 -41.28 -5.40
N VAL A 8 -14.16 -41.39 -6.73
CA VAL A 8 -14.13 -40.21 -7.61
C VAL A 8 -15.47 -39.48 -7.61
N ALA A 9 -16.59 -40.21 -7.62
CA ALA A 9 -17.92 -39.60 -7.50
C ALA A 9 -18.14 -38.92 -6.14
N GLY A 10 -17.70 -39.53 -5.04
CA GLY A 10 -17.76 -38.91 -3.71
C GLY A 10 -16.94 -37.63 -3.63
N PHE A 11 -15.75 -37.62 -4.24
CA PHE A 11 -14.93 -36.42 -4.35
C PHE A 11 -15.62 -35.33 -5.17
N LEU A 12 -16.20 -35.67 -6.33
CA LEU A 12 -17.01 -34.73 -7.14
C LEU A 12 -18.16 -34.11 -6.33
N TYR A 13 -18.91 -34.90 -5.56
CA TYR A 13 -19.99 -34.37 -4.74
C TYR A 13 -19.48 -33.42 -3.65
N ALA A 14 -18.35 -33.73 -3.03
CA ALA A 14 -17.70 -32.83 -2.08
C ALA A 14 -17.28 -31.50 -2.76
N GLU A 15 -16.73 -31.57 -3.97
CA GLU A 15 -16.38 -30.39 -4.75
C GLU A 15 -17.59 -29.52 -5.07
N ILE A 16 -18.71 -30.13 -5.50
CA ILE A 16 -19.95 -29.40 -5.78
C ILE A 16 -20.44 -28.68 -4.52
N ILE A 17 -20.46 -29.37 -3.37
CA ILE A 17 -20.86 -28.77 -2.09
C ILE A 17 -19.95 -27.58 -1.74
N ILE A 18 -18.63 -27.74 -1.89
CA ILE A 18 -17.65 -26.68 -1.63
C ILE A 18 -17.87 -25.50 -2.57
N VAL A 19 -18.07 -25.72 -3.87
CA VAL A 19 -18.31 -24.65 -4.84
C VAL A 19 -19.61 -23.91 -4.54
N VAL A 20 -20.70 -24.62 -4.26
CA VAL A 20 -21.97 -24.00 -3.88
C VAL A 20 -21.78 -23.16 -2.62
N LEU A 21 -21.10 -23.71 -1.61
CA LEU A 21 -20.82 -23.01 -0.36
C LEU A 21 -19.92 -21.77 -0.56
N LEU A 22 -18.95 -21.82 -1.47
CA LEU A 22 -18.08 -20.69 -1.82
C LEU A 22 -18.77 -19.62 -2.68
N LEU A 23 -19.74 -20.01 -3.51
CA LEU A 23 -20.52 -19.09 -4.36
C LEU A 23 -21.67 -18.41 -3.62
N LEU A 24 -22.07 -18.93 -2.46
CA LEU A 24 -23.18 -18.34 -1.71
C LEU A 24 -22.83 -16.89 -1.27
N PRO A 25 -23.66 -15.89 -1.66
CA PRO A 25 -23.41 -14.49 -1.33
C PRO A 25 -23.56 -14.19 0.17
N PHE A 26 -24.09 -15.14 0.95
CA PHE A 26 -24.30 -15.00 2.39
C PHE A 26 -22.99 -14.98 3.20
N ILE A 27 -21.89 -15.56 2.69
CA ILE A 27 -20.64 -15.64 3.45
C ILE A 27 -19.69 -14.55 2.97
N SER A 28 -19.62 -13.47 3.75
CA SER A 28 -18.71 -12.35 3.50
C SER A 28 -17.25 -12.82 3.35
N PRO A 29 -16.48 -12.27 2.39
CA PRO A 29 -15.04 -12.53 2.23
C PRO A 29 -14.23 -12.29 3.51
N LYS A 30 -14.70 -11.41 4.41
CA LYS A 30 -14.08 -11.15 5.71
C LYS A 30 -14.16 -12.36 6.65
N ILE A 31 -15.29 -13.08 6.62
CA ILE A 31 -15.50 -14.29 7.44
C ILE A 31 -14.54 -15.37 6.97
N TRP A 32 -14.44 -15.58 5.65
CA TRP A 32 -13.44 -16.46 5.06
C TRP A 32 -12.02 -16.05 5.41
N SER A 33 -11.67 -14.77 5.31
CA SER A 33 -10.34 -14.28 5.73
C SER A 33 -10.02 -14.59 7.19
N ASN A 34 -10.99 -14.39 8.09
CA ASN A 34 -10.78 -14.65 9.51
C ASN A 34 -10.65 -16.15 9.80
N LEU A 35 -11.41 -16.98 9.09
CA LEU A 35 -11.23 -18.43 9.10
C LEU A 35 -9.81 -18.78 8.60
N PHE A 36 -9.44 -18.36 7.39
CA PHE A 36 -8.16 -18.67 6.76
C PHE A 36 -6.94 -18.08 7.47
N LYS A 37 -7.08 -16.97 8.21
CA LYS A 37 -6.01 -16.37 9.04
C LYS A 37 -5.80 -17.08 10.37
N SER A 38 -6.71 -17.96 10.80
CA SER A 38 -6.51 -18.77 12.01
C SER A 38 -5.23 -19.58 11.91
N ARG A 39 -4.47 -19.70 13.02
CA ARG A 39 -3.17 -20.41 13.04
C ARG A 39 -3.29 -21.85 12.52
N PHE A 40 -4.45 -22.47 12.78
CA PHE A 40 -4.80 -23.81 12.29
C PHE A 40 -4.87 -23.86 10.76
N LEU A 41 -5.55 -22.88 10.14
CA LEU A 41 -5.74 -22.84 8.70
C LEU A 41 -4.51 -22.35 7.93
N LYS A 42 -3.62 -21.55 8.53
CA LYS A 42 -2.32 -21.21 7.91
C LYS A 42 -1.40 -22.43 7.76
N SER A 43 -1.31 -23.27 8.80
CA SER A 43 -0.54 -24.51 8.73
C SER A 43 -1.21 -25.50 7.76
N PHE A 44 -2.54 -25.57 7.78
CA PHE A 44 -3.30 -26.37 6.84
C PHE A 44 -3.17 -25.88 5.39
N ALA A 45 -3.14 -24.57 5.12
CA ALA A 45 -3.10 -24.01 3.77
C ALA A 45 -1.78 -24.35 3.02
N ALA A 46 -0.64 -24.29 3.72
CA ALA A 46 0.64 -24.66 3.13
C ALA A 46 0.66 -26.14 2.72
N GLN A 47 0.12 -27.01 3.60
CA GLN A 47 0.03 -28.44 3.35
C GLN A 47 -1.09 -28.78 2.33
N ALA A 48 -2.19 -28.02 2.33
CA ALA A 48 -3.34 -28.21 1.46
C ALA A 48 -2.99 -27.93 0.00
N ASN A 49 -2.14 -26.93 -0.30
CA ASN A 49 -1.71 -26.70 -1.69
C ASN A 49 -0.96 -27.92 -2.26
N LEU A 50 -0.12 -28.57 -1.45
CA LEU A 50 0.60 -29.79 -1.86
C LEU A 50 -0.38 -30.96 -2.06
N TRP A 51 -1.24 -31.23 -1.07
CA TRP A 51 -2.27 -32.29 -1.21
C TRP A 51 -3.22 -32.05 -2.37
N PHE A 52 -3.59 -30.80 -2.62
CA PHE A 52 -4.45 -30.41 -3.73
C PHE A 52 -3.77 -30.61 -5.08
N MET A 53 -2.46 -30.34 -5.18
CA MET A 53 -1.69 -30.60 -6.40
C MET A 53 -1.56 -32.10 -6.68
N VAL A 54 -1.35 -32.91 -5.63
CA VAL A 54 -1.37 -34.38 -5.73
C VAL A 54 -2.76 -34.87 -6.14
N ALA A 55 -3.84 -34.33 -5.56
CA ALA A 55 -5.21 -34.69 -5.93
C ALA A 55 -5.51 -34.38 -7.40
N ILE A 56 -5.09 -33.22 -7.92
CA ILE A 56 -5.19 -32.90 -9.35
C ILE A 56 -4.42 -33.92 -10.20
N ALA A 57 -3.18 -34.25 -9.83
CA ALA A 57 -2.39 -35.23 -10.58
C ALA A 57 -3.10 -36.60 -10.65
N ILE A 58 -3.68 -37.05 -9.54
CA ILE A 58 -4.48 -38.29 -9.48
C ILE A 58 -5.73 -38.19 -10.36
N LEU A 59 -6.46 -37.08 -10.31
CA LEU A 59 -7.64 -36.86 -11.16
C LEU A 59 -7.29 -36.85 -12.64
N VAL A 60 -6.14 -36.27 -13.03
CA VAL A 60 -5.65 -36.31 -14.40
C VAL A 60 -5.38 -37.75 -14.83
N LEU A 61 -4.78 -38.58 -13.97
CA LEU A 61 -4.59 -40.00 -14.28
C LEU A 61 -5.92 -40.73 -14.48
N PHE A 62 -6.90 -40.53 -13.60
CA PHE A 62 -8.25 -41.11 -13.76
C PHE A 62 -8.99 -40.58 -15.00
N PHE A 63 -8.76 -39.32 -15.35
CA PHE A 63 -9.35 -38.71 -16.53
C PHE A 63 -8.76 -39.34 -17.81
N VAL A 64 -7.44 -39.48 -17.88
CA VAL A 64 -6.76 -40.17 -19.00
C VAL A 64 -7.21 -41.63 -19.09
N ASP A 65 -7.31 -42.33 -17.96
CA ASP A 65 -7.82 -43.70 -17.91
C ASP A 65 -9.26 -43.80 -18.45
N SER A 66 -10.14 -42.88 -18.03
CA SER A 66 -11.51 -42.79 -18.53
C SER A 66 -11.58 -42.51 -20.03
N VAL A 67 -10.72 -41.62 -20.54
CA VAL A 67 -10.62 -41.31 -21.98
C VAL A 67 -10.21 -42.55 -22.75
N ARG A 68 -9.17 -43.27 -22.27
CA ARG A 68 -8.71 -44.51 -22.89
C ARG A 68 -9.82 -45.56 -22.92
N ASP A 69 -10.57 -45.71 -21.85
CA ASP A 69 -11.72 -46.62 -21.79
C ASP A 69 -12.82 -46.23 -22.79
N VAL A 70 -13.21 -44.94 -22.86
CA VAL A 70 -14.23 -44.48 -23.81
C VAL A 70 -13.78 -44.70 -25.26
N VAL A 71 -12.52 -44.41 -25.59
CA VAL A 71 -11.95 -44.63 -26.93
C VAL A 71 -11.88 -46.13 -27.25
N LYS A 72 -11.44 -46.97 -26.30
CA LYS A 72 -11.37 -48.43 -26.49
C LYS A 72 -12.75 -49.04 -26.75
N TYR A 73 -13.73 -48.72 -25.90
CA TYR A 73 -15.08 -49.29 -26.04
C TYR A 73 -15.86 -48.68 -27.21
N SER A 74 -15.51 -47.49 -27.69
CA SER A 74 -16.10 -46.96 -28.93
C SER A 74 -15.51 -47.62 -30.18
N ALA A 75 -14.19 -47.86 -30.23
CA ALA A 75 -13.54 -48.53 -31.36
C ALA A 75 -13.97 -50.00 -31.55
N ILE A 76 -14.23 -50.73 -30.45
CA ILE A 76 -14.71 -52.12 -30.50
C ILE A 76 -16.12 -52.19 -31.13
N ARG A 77 -16.98 -51.19 -30.88
CA ARG A 77 -18.36 -51.15 -31.44
C ARG A 77 -18.36 -51.10 -32.97
N THR A 78 -17.44 -50.33 -33.55
CA THR A 78 -17.33 -50.19 -35.01
C THR A 78 -16.83 -51.46 -35.68
N HIS A 79 -16.00 -52.26 -35.01
CA HIS A 79 -15.39 -53.46 -35.61
C HIS A 79 -16.28 -54.71 -35.51
N ASP A 80 -17.16 -54.78 -34.50
CA ASP A 80 -18.15 -55.88 -34.36
C ASP A 80 -19.31 -55.76 -35.36
N HIS A 81 -19.66 -54.54 -35.80
CA HIS A 81 -20.75 -54.31 -36.75
C HIS A 81 -20.48 -54.88 -38.15
N ASP A 82 -19.21 -55.12 -38.52
CA ASP A 82 -18.81 -55.55 -39.85
C ASP A 82 -18.71 -57.08 -40.04
N HIS A 83 -18.77 -57.91 -38.97
CA HIS A 83 -18.36 -59.32 -39.11
C HIS A 83 -19.30 -60.45 -38.66
N HIS A 84 -20.34 -60.28 -37.83
CA HIS A 84 -21.17 -61.45 -37.44
C HIS A 84 -22.64 -61.14 -37.13
N HIS A 85 -23.53 -61.43 -38.09
CA HIS A 85 -24.93 -61.02 -38.03
C HIS A 85 -25.90 -61.92 -37.24
N HIS A 86 -25.48 -63.02 -36.58
CA HIS A 86 -26.46 -64.03 -36.12
C HIS A 86 -26.25 -64.76 -34.78
N SER A 87 -25.34 -64.38 -33.87
CA SER A 87 -25.25 -65.09 -32.56
C SER A 87 -24.99 -64.27 -31.29
N HIS A 88 -25.07 -62.93 -31.32
CA HIS A 88 -24.45 -62.14 -30.25
C HIS A 88 -25.24 -60.99 -29.64
N MET A 89 -26.57 -61.07 -29.59
CA MET A 89 -27.38 -60.05 -28.92
C MET A 89 -27.00 -59.85 -27.45
N ASP A 90 -26.62 -60.93 -26.73
CA ASP A 90 -26.17 -60.85 -25.34
C ASP A 90 -24.85 -60.09 -25.16
N VAL A 91 -23.95 -60.12 -26.13
CA VAL A 91 -22.66 -59.42 -26.01
C VAL A 91 -22.71 -58.03 -26.62
N GLU A 92 -23.54 -57.78 -27.62
CA GLU A 92 -23.91 -56.40 -27.98
C GLU A 92 -24.56 -55.68 -26.78
N MET A 93 -25.41 -56.37 -26.02
CA MET A 93 -25.99 -55.88 -24.77
C MET A 93 -24.91 -55.64 -23.69
N GLN A 94 -23.97 -56.57 -23.48
CA GLN A 94 -22.88 -56.37 -22.52
C GLN A 94 -21.90 -55.26 -22.95
N HIS A 95 -21.64 -55.11 -24.25
CA HIS A 95 -20.77 -54.10 -24.82
C HIS A 95 -21.39 -52.71 -24.72
N SER A 96 -22.67 -52.58 -25.06
CA SER A 96 -23.43 -51.33 -24.89
C SER A 96 -23.48 -50.90 -23.41
N MET A 97 -23.66 -51.83 -22.46
CA MET A 97 -23.59 -51.53 -21.02
C MET A 97 -22.20 -51.05 -20.58
N LYS A 98 -21.11 -51.61 -21.11
CA LYS A 98 -19.73 -51.17 -20.79
C LYS A 98 -19.43 -49.77 -21.36
N MET A 99 -19.94 -49.46 -22.55
CA MET A 99 -19.90 -48.13 -23.17
C MET A 99 -20.59 -47.06 -22.31
N PHE A 100 -21.83 -47.29 -21.86
CA PHE A 100 -22.53 -46.33 -21.00
C PHE A 100 -21.82 -46.13 -19.65
N ARG A 101 -21.17 -47.19 -19.14
CA ARG A 101 -20.36 -47.13 -17.93
C ARG A 101 -19.13 -46.24 -18.11
N SER A 102 -18.37 -46.41 -19.20
CA SER A 102 -17.16 -45.60 -19.46
C SER A 102 -17.49 -44.14 -19.74
N GLN A 103 -18.56 -43.86 -20.49
CA GLN A 103 -19.01 -42.49 -20.76
C GLN A 103 -19.36 -41.72 -19.47
N ARG A 104 -20.14 -42.33 -18.56
CA ARG A 104 -20.46 -41.68 -17.28
C ARG A 104 -19.19 -41.45 -16.44
N ASN A 105 -18.30 -42.42 -16.38
CA ASN A 105 -17.05 -42.30 -15.60
C ASN A 105 -16.15 -41.18 -16.15
N PHE A 106 -16.09 -41.04 -17.49
CA PHE A 106 -15.43 -39.92 -18.15
C PHE A 106 -16.02 -38.57 -17.74
N TYR A 107 -17.35 -38.43 -17.74
CA TYR A 107 -17.99 -37.19 -17.28
C TYR A 107 -17.68 -36.90 -15.81
N ILE A 108 -17.77 -37.91 -14.93
CA ILE A 108 -17.48 -37.74 -13.50
C ILE A 108 -16.03 -37.27 -13.29
N ALA A 109 -15.06 -37.92 -13.93
CA ALA A 109 -13.65 -37.54 -13.82
C ALA A 109 -13.36 -36.16 -14.42
N GLY A 110 -13.97 -35.85 -15.58
CA GLY A 110 -13.80 -34.57 -16.26
C GLY A 110 -14.41 -33.40 -15.48
N PHE A 111 -15.63 -33.55 -14.98
CA PHE A 111 -16.27 -32.53 -14.14
C PHE A 111 -15.53 -32.33 -12.82
N SER A 112 -15.01 -33.40 -12.22
CA SER A 112 -14.24 -33.28 -10.99
C SER A 112 -12.93 -32.52 -11.22
N LEU A 113 -12.17 -32.87 -12.27
CA LEU A 113 -10.97 -32.13 -12.64
C LEU A 113 -11.26 -30.65 -12.92
N PHE A 114 -12.36 -30.35 -13.62
CA PHE A 114 -12.78 -28.97 -13.88
C PHE A 114 -13.13 -28.23 -12.59
N LEU A 115 -13.97 -28.81 -11.73
CA LEU A 115 -14.37 -28.19 -10.47
C LEU A 115 -13.19 -27.99 -9.53
N ALA A 116 -12.21 -28.90 -9.49
CA ALA A 116 -10.96 -28.69 -8.76
C ALA A 116 -10.30 -27.37 -9.18
N LEU A 117 -10.10 -27.15 -10.49
CA LEU A 117 -9.50 -25.92 -11.00
C LEU A 117 -10.34 -24.68 -10.64
N VAL A 118 -11.67 -24.79 -10.70
CA VAL A 118 -12.59 -23.72 -10.29
C VAL A 118 -12.44 -23.40 -8.80
N ILE A 119 -12.41 -24.40 -7.92
CA ILE A 119 -12.22 -24.22 -6.47
C ILE A 119 -10.90 -23.50 -6.21
N ARG A 120 -9.79 -23.93 -6.84
CA ARG A 120 -8.49 -23.27 -6.71
C ARG A 120 -8.57 -21.79 -7.08
N ARG A 121 -9.24 -21.49 -8.19
CA ARG A 121 -9.43 -20.11 -8.66
C ARG A 121 -10.29 -19.30 -7.69
N LEU A 122 -11.41 -19.85 -7.22
CA LEU A 122 -12.32 -19.19 -6.27
C LEU A 122 -11.63 -18.88 -4.94
N VAL A 123 -10.94 -19.86 -4.35
CA VAL A 123 -10.22 -19.66 -3.07
C VAL A 123 -9.15 -18.58 -3.20
N SER A 124 -8.42 -18.56 -4.32
CA SER A 124 -7.41 -17.51 -4.59
C SER A 124 -8.05 -16.12 -4.71
N LEU A 125 -9.16 -16.00 -5.45
CA LEU A 125 -9.87 -14.73 -5.62
C LEU A 125 -10.46 -14.22 -4.31
N ILE A 126 -11.10 -15.10 -3.51
CA ILE A 126 -11.66 -14.74 -2.21
C ILE A 126 -10.55 -14.27 -1.25
N THR A 127 -9.43 -14.98 -1.23
CA THR A 127 -8.28 -14.60 -0.38
C THR A 127 -7.69 -13.25 -0.80
N SER A 128 -7.55 -13.02 -2.12
CA SER A 128 -7.08 -11.74 -2.66
C SER A 128 -8.04 -10.60 -2.32
N GLN A 129 -9.34 -10.80 -2.53
CA GLN A 129 -10.36 -9.81 -2.21
C GLN A 129 -10.40 -9.48 -0.71
N ALA A 130 -10.29 -10.49 0.15
CA ALA A 130 -10.29 -10.27 1.59
C ALA A 130 -9.04 -9.50 2.06
N ASN A 131 -7.87 -9.77 1.47
CA ASN A 131 -6.66 -8.99 1.73
C ASN A 131 -6.82 -7.54 1.24
N LEU A 132 -7.41 -7.32 0.07
CA LEU A 132 -7.68 -5.97 -0.44
C LEU A 132 -8.61 -5.18 0.48
N ILE A 133 -9.67 -5.80 1.01
CA ILE A 133 -10.59 -5.16 1.96
C ILE A 133 -9.86 -4.75 3.24
N VAL A 134 -9.04 -5.65 3.81
CA VAL A 134 -8.27 -5.36 5.03
C VAL A 134 -7.24 -4.25 4.78
N THR A 135 -6.51 -4.31 3.66
CA THR A 135 -5.55 -3.28 3.29
C THR A 135 -6.25 -1.93 3.07
N ASN A 136 -7.41 -1.91 2.43
CA ASN A 136 -8.19 -0.69 2.23
C ASN A 136 -8.62 -0.08 3.58
N GLU A 137 -9.11 -0.88 4.53
CA GLU A 137 -9.47 -0.40 5.87
C GLU A 137 -8.27 0.18 6.63
N VAL A 138 -7.10 -0.45 6.53
CA VAL A 138 -5.86 0.07 7.12
C VAL A 138 -5.44 1.37 6.46
N LEU A 139 -5.49 1.46 5.14
CA LEU A 139 -5.14 2.67 4.38
C LEU A 139 -6.08 3.83 4.72
N VAL A 140 -7.39 3.59 4.82
CA VAL A 140 -8.37 4.63 5.21
C VAL A 140 -8.08 5.13 6.62
N LYS A 141 -7.83 4.23 7.59
CA LYS A 141 -7.44 4.62 8.95
C LYS A 141 -6.12 5.40 8.99
N GLN A 142 -5.14 4.98 8.19
CA GLN A 142 -3.85 5.66 8.10
C GLN A 142 -3.99 7.06 7.49
N ALA A 143 -4.82 7.22 6.45
CA ALA A 143 -5.12 8.52 5.86
C ALA A 143 -5.84 9.46 6.84
N GLN A 144 -6.82 8.93 7.60
CA GLN A 144 -7.52 9.69 8.64
C GLN A 144 -6.58 10.14 9.76
N ASN A 145 -5.71 9.25 10.25
CA ASN A 145 -4.74 9.58 11.29
C ASN A 145 -3.71 10.60 10.80
N ALA A 146 -3.23 10.47 9.55
CA ALA A 146 -2.32 11.45 8.95
C ALA A 146 -2.98 12.82 8.76
N ALA A 147 -4.25 12.85 8.32
CA ALA A 147 -5.02 14.08 8.20
C ALA A 147 -5.25 14.75 9.57
N ALA A 148 -5.60 13.97 10.60
CA ALA A 148 -5.76 14.46 11.96
C ALA A 148 -4.44 14.99 12.55
N ALA A 149 -3.32 14.29 12.30
CA ALA A 149 -2.00 14.76 12.72
C ALA A 149 -1.58 16.05 12.01
N ALA A 150 -1.88 16.18 10.71
CA ALA A 150 -1.64 17.40 9.95
C ALA A 150 -2.51 18.56 10.44
N GLN A 151 -3.79 18.33 10.72
CA GLN A 151 -4.68 19.33 11.32
C GLN A 151 -4.19 19.77 12.69
N ALA A 152 -3.83 18.83 13.57
CA ALA A 152 -3.26 19.15 14.88
C ALA A 152 -1.95 19.94 14.79
N ALA A 153 -1.11 19.68 13.78
CA ALA A 153 0.10 20.46 13.54
C ALA A 153 -0.21 21.89 13.09
N LEU A 154 -1.18 22.07 12.19
CA LEU A 154 -1.65 23.40 11.75
C LEU A 154 -2.30 24.18 12.89
N GLU A 155 -3.11 23.53 13.73
CA GLU A 155 -3.70 24.15 14.91
C GLU A 155 -2.65 24.57 15.92
N ARG A 156 -1.61 23.75 16.16
CA ARG A 156 -0.46 24.13 17.01
C ARG A 156 0.31 25.32 16.44
N GLN A 157 0.47 25.38 15.12
CA GLN A 157 1.12 26.52 14.46
C GLN A 157 0.29 27.81 14.64
N ASN A 158 -1.04 27.73 14.47
CA ASN A 158 -1.95 28.85 14.67
C ASN A 158 -2.08 29.26 16.15
N ALA A 159 -2.09 28.30 17.08
CA ALA A 159 -2.10 28.58 18.52
C ALA A 159 -0.77 29.18 19.00
N GLY A 160 0.35 28.88 18.35
CA GLY A 160 1.63 29.58 18.56
C GLY A 160 1.64 31.03 18.06
N SER A 161 0.67 31.44 17.24
CA SER A 161 0.56 32.80 16.71
C SER A 161 0.11 33.83 17.76
N THR A 162 -0.46 33.43 18.90
CA THR A 162 -0.77 34.36 20.00
C THR A 162 0.49 34.86 20.73
N ASN A 163 1.57 34.08 20.73
CA ASN A 163 2.88 34.55 21.21
C ASN A 163 3.51 35.57 20.23
N SER A 164 3.20 35.47 18.94
CA SER A 164 3.72 36.36 17.91
C SER A 164 3.20 37.80 18.06
N GLU A 165 1.99 37.99 18.60
CA GLU A 165 1.42 39.34 18.81
C GLU A 165 2.11 40.10 19.96
N ASN A 166 2.50 39.39 21.02
CA ASN A 166 3.26 39.95 22.14
C ASN A 166 4.71 40.23 21.74
N ASP A 167 5.36 39.29 21.04
CA ASP A 167 6.71 39.49 20.51
C ASP A 167 6.75 40.65 19.50
N MET A 168 5.71 40.81 18.67
CA MET A 168 5.63 41.91 17.71
C MET A 168 5.42 43.27 18.39
N LYS A 169 4.70 43.34 19.52
CA LYS A 169 4.60 44.56 20.34
C LYS A 169 5.92 44.90 21.01
N GLU A 170 6.65 43.92 21.54
CA GLU A 170 7.95 44.13 22.15
C GLU A 170 9.01 44.56 21.12
N LEU A 171 9.01 43.94 19.94
CA LEU A 171 9.86 44.32 18.80
C LEU A 171 9.59 45.75 18.33
N ARG A 172 8.32 46.16 18.25
CA ARG A 172 7.95 47.55 17.91
C ARG A 172 8.42 48.56 18.97
N LYS A 173 8.31 48.21 20.26
CA LYS A 173 8.78 49.06 21.35
C LYS A 173 10.31 49.22 21.33
N LYS A 174 11.05 48.14 21.06
CA LYS A 174 12.51 48.17 20.90
C LYS A 174 12.93 48.99 19.67
N LEU A 175 12.15 48.94 18.58
CA LEU A 175 12.40 49.74 17.39
C LEU A 175 12.30 51.24 17.70
N ASP A 176 11.22 51.67 18.38
CA ASP A 176 10.98 53.07 18.76
C ASP A 176 12.05 53.59 19.74
N GLU A 177 12.45 52.77 20.71
CA GLU A 177 13.53 53.09 21.64
C GLU A 177 14.88 53.28 20.91
N LYS A 178 15.19 52.39 19.95
CA LYS A 178 16.40 52.48 19.14
C LYS A 178 16.40 53.67 18.18
N GLU A 179 15.26 54.03 17.60
CA GLU A 179 15.12 55.24 16.79
C GLU A 179 15.35 56.51 17.62
N LYS A 180 14.84 56.55 18.86
CA LYS A 180 15.07 57.65 19.79
C LYS A 180 16.53 57.77 20.22
N ASP A 181 17.18 56.64 20.51
CA ASP A 181 18.62 56.59 20.81
C ASP A 181 19.46 57.08 19.63
N LEU A 182 19.12 56.65 18.40
CA LEU A 182 19.78 57.09 17.17
C LEU A 182 19.63 58.60 16.98
N ALA A 183 18.42 59.14 17.16
CA ALA A 183 18.16 60.57 17.06
C ALA A 183 18.95 61.37 18.09
N LYS A 184 19.09 60.86 19.32
CA LYS A 184 19.94 61.48 20.35
C LYS A 184 21.42 61.43 19.96
N ALA A 185 21.91 60.29 19.50
CA ALA A 185 23.30 60.14 19.05
C ALA A 185 23.64 61.06 17.87
N ILE A 186 22.70 61.30 16.96
CA ILE A 186 22.87 62.26 15.86
C ILE A 186 23.01 63.69 16.41
N LYS A 187 22.13 64.10 17.33
CA LYS A 187 22.22 65.43 17.97
C LYS A 187 23.51 65.62 18.74
N ASP A 188 23.94 64.61 19.50
CA ASP A 188 25.19 64.64 20.26
C ASP A 188 26.39 64.76 19.29
N LYS A 189 26.37 64.06 18.16
CA LYS A 189 27.39 64.16 17.11
C LYS A 189 27.44 65.56 16.49
N GLU A 190 26.29 66.16 16.20
CA GLU A 190 26.22 67.54 15.67
C GLU A 190 26.74 68.56 16.69
N ALA A 191 26.37 68.41 17.96
CA ALA A 191 26.88 69.25 19.04
C ALA A 191 28.40 69.10 19.21
N MET A 192 28.94 67.87 19.19
CA MET A 192 30.38 67.64 19.22
C MET A 192 31.10 68.24 18.03
N LYS A 193 30.50 68.18 16.83
CA LYS A 193 31.05 68.81 15.62
C LYS A 193 31.09 70.33 15.77
N ALA A 194 30.04 70.95 16.31
CA ALA A 194 30.00 72.39 16.56
C ALA A 194 31.03 72.81 17.62
N GLN A 195 31.18 72.03 18.70
CA GLN A 195 32.21 72.26 19.73
C GLN A 195 33.62 72.14 19.16
N ALA A 196 33.89 71.13 18.33
CA ALA A 196 35.19 70.95 17.69
C ALA A 196 35.53 72.10 16.72
N LEU A 197 34.55 72.58 15.94
CA LEU A 197 34.72 73.74 15.06
C LEU A 197 35.00 75.03 15.85
N ASN A 198 34.30 75.22 16.96
CA ASN A 198 34.52 76.38 17.83
C ASN A 198 35.91 76.32 18.50
N LEU A 199 36.33 75.14 18.97
CA LEU A 199 37.66 74.93 19.54
C LEU A 199 38.76 75.16 18.50
N GLN A 200 38.56 74.69 17.27
CA GLN A 200 39.48 74.94 16.17
C GLN A 200 39.63 76.44 15.89
N LYS A 201 38.51 77.18 15.86
CA LYS A 201 38.53 78.64 15.68
C LYS A 201 39.29 79.35 16.80
N GLN A 202 39.04 78.98 18.06
CA GLN A 202 39.77 79.56 19.21
C GLN A 202 41.27 79.22 19.17
N TYR A 203 41.63 78.02 18.69
CA TYR A 203 43.02 77.62 18.50
C TYR A 203 43.69 78.45 17.39
N ASP A 204 43.00 78.65 16.26
CA ASP A 204 43.49 79.46 15.15
C ASP A 204 43.68 80.93 15.60
N GLU A 205 42.71 81.51 16.33
CA GLU A 205 42.80 82.85 16.92
C GLU A 205 43.99 82.97 17.90
N LEU A 206 44.20 81.99 18.77
CA LEU A 206 45.34 81.96 19.69
C LEU A 206 46.68 81.85 18.95
N CYS A 207 46.76 81.04 17.88
CA CYS A 207 47.93 80.96 17.03
C CYS A 207 48.23 82.28 16.32
N GLU A 208 47.21 83.01 15.86
CA GLU A 208 47.36 84.36 15.31
C GLU A 208 47.86 85.36 16.37
N GLU A 209 47.31 85.34 17.58
CA GLU A 209 47.76 86.19 18.69
C GLU A 209 49.21 85.92 19.09
N LEU A 210 49.62 84.65 19.19
CA LEU A 210 51.01 84.26 19.48
C LEU A 210 51.98 84.69 18.36
N ASN A 211 51.55 84.57 17.10
CA ASN A 211 52.34 85.06 15.96
C ASN A 211 52.44 86.59 15.94
N ALA A 212 51.39 87.31 16.35
CA ALA A 212 51.38 88.77 16.46
C ALA A 212 52.26 89.28 17.61
N THR A 213 52.19 88.65 18.78
CA THR A 213 53.07 88.97 19.93
C THR A 213 54.52 88.62 19.62
N GLY A 214 54.81 87.49 18.96
CA GLY A 214 56.14 87.14 18.48
C GLY A 214 56.74 88.16 17.49
N LYS A 215 55.92 88.79 16.64
CA LYS A 215 56.36 89.89 15.77
C LYS A 215 56.60 91.20 16.53
N SER A 216 55.84 91.46 17.60
CA SER A 216 56.02 92.65 18.45
C SER A 216 57.30 92.61 19.28
N ASP A 217 57.74 91.43 19.71
CA ASP A 217 58.99 91.24 20.46
C ASP A 217 60.24 91.33 19.56
N GLN A 218 60.15 90.99 18.27
CA GLN A 218 61.23 91.25 17.32
C GLN A 218 61.42 92.74 17.03
N HIS A 219 60.35 93.55 17.08
CA HIS A 219 60.46 95.00 16.86
C HIS A 219 61.08 95.74 18.05
N LYS A 220 60.90 95.25 19.29
CA LYS A 220 61.51 95.84 20.50
C LYS A 220 62.99 95.50 20.73
N LYS A 221 63.53 94.44 20.11
CA LYS A 221 64.97 94.10 20.20
C LYS A 221 65.84 94.79 19.15
N SER A 222 65.25 95.59 18.24
CA SER A 222 65.97 96.25 17.15
C SER A 222 65.89 97.78 17.18
N ALA A 223 65.61 98.38 18.35
CA ALA A 223 65.69 99.82 18.60
C ALA A 223 66.61 100.09 19.79
#